data_AF-D3XGN7-F1
#
_entry.id   AF-D3XGN7-F1
#
_cell.length_a   1.000
_cell.length_b   1.000
_cell.length_c   1.000
_cell.angle_alpha   90.00
_cell.angle_beta   90.00
_cell.angle_gamma   90.00
#
_symmetry.space_group_name_H-M   'P 1'
#
loop_
_entity.id
_entity.type
_entity.pdbx_description
1 polymer ?
#
loop_
_entity_poly.entity_id
_entity_poly.type
_entity_poly.pdbx_seq_one_letter_code
_entity_poly.pdbx_strand_id
1 'polypeptide(L)'
;GWQYRFPEAQFMIACSRALLDWTVREQALRDGRISLSEKTEVPALLGDAGRVSGVRVRDGESGAERELAADLVVDTTGRGSPLKRLVAELGVPAPEEEFVDSGMVYATRIFRAPEAAAVNFPLVSVHADHRAGRPGCNAVLMPIEDGRWIVTVSGTRGGEPPAVDEEFVTFAREGVRRPLVGELITKAQPLTSVERSRSTVNRRLHYERLAAWPEGLVVLGDAVAAFNPVHGHG
;
A
#
# COMPACT_ATOMS: atom_id res chain seq x y z
N GLY A 1 0.55 -12.69 26.12
CA GLY A 1 0.43 -14.14 25.94
C GLY A 1 0.30 -14.45 24.46
N TRP A 2 0.37 -15.72 24.10
CA TRP A 2 0.03 -16.19 22.76
C TRP A 2 -1.49 -16.11 22.56
N GLN A 3 -1.93 -15.78 21.35
CA GLN A 3 -3.36 -15.87 21.01
C GLN A 3 -3.80 -17.33 20.90
N TYR A 4 -5.07 -17.59 21.18
CA TYR A 4 -5.67 -18.90 20.99
C TYR A 4 -5.62 -19.32 19.51
N ARG A 5 -5.20 -20.55 19.23
CA ARG A 5 -5.16 -21.09 17.87
C ARG A 5 -6.54 -21.63 17.51
N PHE A 6 -7.25 -20.92 16.64
CA PHE A 6 -8.51 -21.41 16.09
C PHE A 6 -8.25 -22.52 15.04
N PRO A 7 -9.21 -23.46 14.83
CA PRO A 7 -9.16 -24.38 13.70
C PRO A 7 -9.05 -23.60 12.38
N GLU A 8 -8.34 -24.14 11.39
CA GLU A 8 -8.23 -23.53 10.06
C GLU A 8 -9.62 -23.32 9.45
N ALA A 9 -10.00 -22.06 9.25
CA ALA A 9 -11.22 -21.68 8.54
C ALA A 9 -10.91 -21.02 7.19
N GLN A 10 -9.70 -20.47 7.02
CA GLN A 10 -9.22 -19.76 5.83
C GLN A 10 -7.70 -19.91 5.73
N PHE A 11 -7.15 -19.89 4.51
CA PHE A 11 -5.71 -19.83 4.27
C PHE A 11 -5.33 -18.46 3.72
N MET A 12 -4.15 -17.97 4.11
CA MET A 12 -3.57 -16.72 3.61
C MET A 12 -2.42 -17.08 2.66
N ILE A 13 -2.40 -16.45 1.49
CA ILE A 13 -1.23 -16.49 0.60
C ILE A 13 -0.37 -15.28 0.93
N ALA A 14 0.81 -15.51 1.50
CA ALA A 14 1.80 -14.47 1.76
C ALA A 14 2.79 -14.37 0.60
N CYS A 15 2.93 -13.19 0.02
CA CYS A 15 3.86 -12.89 -1.06
C CYS A 15 4.23 -11.40 -1.05
N SER A 16 5.29 -11.03 -1.77
CA SER A 16 5.58 -9.62 -2.03
C SER A 16 4.49 -8.97 -2.89
N ARG A 17 4.29 -7.67 -2.72
CA ARG A 17 3.37 -6.89 -3.59
C ARG A 17 3.80 -6.96 -5.05
N ALA A 18 5.09 -6.92 -5.33
CA ALA A 18 5.62 -7.06 -6.68
C ALA A 18 5.22 -8.39 -7.33
N LEU A 19 5.31 -9.52 -6.61
CA LEU A 19 4.89 -10.81 -7.13
C LEU A 19 3.37 -10.86 -7.37
N LEU A 20 2.59 -10.36 -6.42
CA LEU A 20 1.13 -10.32 -6.56
C LEU A 20 0.71 -9.48 -7.78
N ASP A 21 1.18 -8.24 -7.85
CA ASP A 21 0.80 -7.28 -8.89
C ASP A 21 1.25 -7.79 -10.27
N TRP A 22 2.46 -8.36 -10.36
CA TRP A 22 2.95 -8.98 -11.61
C TRP A 22 2.09 -10.17 -12.03
N THR A 23 1.71 -11.04 -11.09
CA THR A 23 0.88 -12.21 -11.40
C THR A 23 -0.51 -11.78 -11.86
N VAL A 24 -1.12 -10.79 -11.22
CA VAL A 24 -2.42 -10.25 -11.62
C VAL A 24 -2.34 -9.58 -12.99
N ARG A 25 -1.30 -8.77 -13.23
CA ARG A 25 -1.03 -8.13 -14.54
C ARG A 25 -0.93 -9.18 -15.64
N GLU A 26 -0.09 -10.19 -15.46
CA GLU A 26 0.09 -11.27 -16.42
C GLU A 26 -1.24 -11.98 -16.71
N GLN A 27 -2.02 -12.29 -15.68
CA GLN A 27 -3.32 -12.94 -15.85
C GLN A 27 -4.32 -12.08 -16.62
N ALA A 28 -4.38 -10.77 -16.33
CA ALA A 28 -5.29 -9.85 -17.00
C ALA A 28 -4.95 -9.68 -18.50
N LEU A 29 -3.66 -9.67 -18.85
CA LEU A 29 -3.20 -9.45 -20.22
C LEU A 29 -3.27 -10.69 -21.13
N ARG A 30 -3.43 -11.89 -20.56
CA ARG A 30 -3.40 -13.17 -21.30
C ARG A 30 -4.41 -13.28 -22.45
N ASP A 31 -5.58 -12.68 -22.30
CA ASP A 31 -6.69 -12.80 -23.26
C ASP A 31 -6.62 -11.76 -24.39
N GLY A 32 -5.61 -10.87 -24.40
CA GLY A 32 -5.41 -9.88 -25.47
C GLY A 32 -6.46 -8.77 -25.59
N ARG A 33 -7.56 -8.84 -24.82
CA ARG A 33 -8.60 -7.80 -24.74
C ARG A 33 -8.13 -6.51 -24.09
N ILE A 34 -7.02 -6.56 -23.35
CA ILE A 34 -6.43 -5.42 -22.64
C ILE A 34 -5.14 -5.02 -23.35
N SER A 35 -5.08 -3.78 -23.80
CA SER A 35 -3.85 -3.14 -24.28
C SER A 35 -3.18 -2.42 -23.12
N LEU A 36 -1.88 -2.63 -22.94
CA LEU A 36 -1.09 -1.95 -21.91
C LEU A 36 -0.19 -0.89 -22.54
N SER A 37 -0.25 0.33 -22.00
CA SER A 37 0.69 1.41 -22.29
C SER A 37 1.56 1.62 -21.05
N GLU A 38 2.79 1.10 -21.08
CA GLU A 38 3.72 1.25 -19.96
C GLU A 38 4.39 2.63 -19.99
N LYS A 39 4.99 3.04 -18.86
CA LYS A 39 5.69 4.33 -18.73
C LYS A 39 4.85 5.50 -19.25
N THR A 40 3.54 5.46 -19.01
CA THR A 40 2.58 6.43 -19.55
C THR A 40 1.88 7.15 -18.40
N GLU A 41 1.94 8.48 -18.39
CA GLU A 41 1.25 9.32 -17.43
C GLU A 41 -0.06 9.85 -17.99
N VAL A 42 -1.01 10.18 -17.12
CA VAL A 42 -2.29 10.82 -17.48
C VAL A 42 -2.32 12.23 -16.87
N PRO A 43 -1.77 13.25 -17.55
CA PRO A 43 -1.72 14.61 -17.01
C PRO A 43 -3.08 15.34 -16.98
N ALA A 44 -4.03 14.96 -17.84
CA ALA A 44 -5.33 15.64 -18.00
C ALA A 44 -6.46 14.68 -18.42
N LEU A 45 -7.69 15.01 -18.04
CA LEU A 45 -8.91 14.41 -18.58
C LEU A 45 -9.39 15.20 -19.80
N LEU A 46 -10.11 14.55 -20.71
CA LEU A 46 -10.78 15.20 -21.85
C LEU A 46 -12.28 15.31 -21.57
N GLY A 47 -12.90 16.42 -21.94
CA GLY A 47 -14.34 16.66 -21.74
C GLY A 47 -14.60 17.92 -20.93
N ASP A 48 -15.66 17.88 -20.13
CA ASP A 48 -16.10 18.98 -19.26
C ASP A 48 -16.72 18.45 -17.95
N ALA A 49 -17.30 19.34 -17.14
CA ALA A 49 -17.93 18.99 -15.88
C ALA A 49 -19.12 18.02 -16.00
N GLY A 50 -19.73 17.91 -17.19
CA GLY A 50 -20.85 17.03 -17.47
C GLY A 50 -20.44 15.65 -17.97
N ARG A 51 -19.34 15.55 -18.75
CA ARG A 51 -18.87 14.26 -19.28
C ARG A 51 -17.37 14.22 -19.52
N VAL A 52 -16.74 13.15 -19.04
CA VAL A 52 -15.39 12.74 -19.44
C VAL A 52 -15.49 11.88 -20.70
N SER A 53 -14.68 12.22 -21.70
CA SER A 53 -14.67 11.59 -23.02
C SER A 53 -13.32 10.96 -23.39
N GLY A 54 -12.39 10.92 -22.44
CA GLY A 54 -11.05 10.40 -22.66
C GLY A 54 -10.02 11.01 -21.74
N VAL A 55 -8.76 10.80 -22.09
CA VAL A 55 -7.59 11.27 -21.35
C VAL A 55 -6.52 11.81 -22.30
N ARG A 56 -5.77 12.82 -21.85
CA ARG A 56 -4.47 13.11 -22.44
C ARG A 56 -3.45 12.21 -21.78
N VAL A 57 -2.64 11.53 -22.57
CA VAL A 57 -1.53 10.72 -22.09
C VAL A 57 -0.20 11.34 -22.48
N ARG A 58 0.79 11.16 -21.62
CA ARG A 58 2.18 11.55 -21.86
C ARG A 58 3.08 10.33 -21.76
N ASP A 59 3.87 10.10 -22.80
CA ASP A 59 4.91 9.08 -22.78
C ASP A 59 6.05 9.54 -21.86
N GLY A 60 6.45 8.70 -20.91
CA GLY A 60 7.41 9.03 -19.86
C GLY A 60 8.86 9.04 -20.35
N GLU A 61 9.17 8.49 -21.52
CA GLU A 61 10.52 8.49 -22.08
C GLU A 61 10.74 9.65 -23.04
N SER A 62 9.82 9.84 -23.99
CA SER A 62 9.90 10.87 -25.03
C SER A 62 9.25 12.19 -24.62
N GLY A 63 8.38 12.18 -23.60
CA GLY A 63 7.56 13.32 -23.22
C GLY A 63 6.44 13.63 -24.22
N ALA A 64 6.26 12.81 -25.27
CA ALA A 64 5.24 13.04 -26.28
C ALA A 64 3.84 12.92 -25.68
N GLU A 65 2.98 13.89 -25.99
CA GLU A 65 1.59 13.88 -25.58
C GLU A 65 0.67 13.49 -26.72
N ARG A 66 -0.38 12.73 -26.39
CA ARG A 66 -1.45 12.38 -27.31
C ARG A 66 -2.76 12.23 -26.58
N GLU A 67 -3.86 12.40 -27.29
CA GLU A 67 -5.20 12.22 -26.75
C GLU A 67 -5.70 10.79 -27.00
N LEU A 68 -6.41 10.25 -26.01
CA LEU A 68 -7.08 8.97 -26.06
C LEU A 68 -8.56 9.17 -25.76
N ALA A 69 -9.39 9.03 -26.79
CA ALA A 69 -10.83 8.99 -26.61
C ALA A 69 -11.25 7.69 -25.89
N ALA A 70 -12.21 7.80 -24.99
CA ALA A 70 -12.79 6.67 -24.28
C ALA A 70 -14.24 6.97 -23.88
N ASP A 71 -15.10 5.95 -23.95
CA ASP A 71 -16.48 6.05 -23.46
C ASP A 71 -16.56 6.00 -21.92
N LEU A 72 -15.55 5.40 -21.29
CA LEU A 72 -15.41 5.25 -19.84
C LEU A 72 -13.94 5.35 -19.44
N VAL A 73 -13.66 6.21 -18.46
CA VAL A 73 -12.38 6.35 -17.79
C VAL A 73 -12.53 5.83 -16.36
N VAL A 74 -11.63 4.95 -15.93
CA VAL A 74 -11.64 4.38 -14.57
C VAL A 74 -10.34 4.76 -13.86
N ASP A 75 -10.44 5.62 -12.83
CA ASP A 75 -9.30 5.95 -11.99
C ASP A 75 -9.02 4.84 -10.97
N THR A 76 -7.88 4.18 -11.16
CA THR A 76 -7.32 3.15 -10.28
C THR A 76 -5.90 3.51 -9.82
N THR A 77 -5.53 4.79 -9.87
CA THR A 77 -4.17 5.29 -9.53
C THR A 77 -3.87 5.26 -8.02
N GLY A 78 -4.82 4.79 -7.22
CA GLY A 78 -4.65 4.52 -5.80
C GLY A 78 -4.46 5.77 -4.96
N ARG A 79 -3.69 5.66 -3.88
CA ARG A 79 -3.59 6.69 -2.85
C ARG A 79 -3.00 8.02 -3.35
N GLY A 80 -2.15 7.95 -4.38
CA GLY A 80 -1.57 9.12 -5.03
C GLY A 80 -2.46 9.76 -6.09
N SER A 81 -3.73 9.36 -6.19
CA SER A 81 -4.60 9.78 -7.30
C SER A 81 -4.59 11.30 -7.50
N PRO A 82 -4.29 11.78 -8.73
CA PRO A 82 -4.38 13.19 -9.07
C PRO A 82 -5.82 13.64 -9.35
N LEU A 83 -6.80 12.74 -9.26
CA LEU A 83 -8.13 12.95 -9.84
C LEU A 83 -8.82 14.21 -9.32
N LYS A 84 -8.63 14.58 -8.04
CA LYS A 84 -9.13 15.84 -7.49
C LYS A 84 -8.72 17.06 -8.32
N ARG A 85 -7.44 17.12 -8.69
CA ARG A 85 -6.90 18.18 -9.55
C ARG A 85 -7.51 18.07 -10.95
N LEU A 86 -7.51 16.86 -11.50
CA LEU A 86 -7.96 16.63 -12.88
C LEU A 86 -9.44 16.99 -13.11
N VAL A 87 -10.34 16.65 -12.18
CA VAL A 87 -11.76 16.99 -12.32
C VAL A 87 -12.02 18.47 -12.05
N ALA A 88 -11.22 19.11 -11.19
CA ALA A 88 -11.28 20.55 -10.98
C ALA A 88 -10.90 21.35 -12.24
N GLU A 89 -9.94 20.85 -13.02
CA GLU A 89 -9.58 21.42 -14.33
C GLU A 89 -10.73 21.35 -15.35
N LEU A 90 -11.66 20.40 -15.19
CA LEU A 90 -12.90 20.30 -15.98
C LEU A 90 -14.05 21.15 -15.41
N GLY A 91 -13.85 21.83 -14.29
CA GLY A 91 -14.88 22.62 -13.60
C GLY A 91 -15.73 21.83 -12.60
N VAL A 92 -15.38 20.58 -12.27
CA VAL A 92 -16.04 19.81 -11.21
C VAL A 92 -15.51 20.25 -9.85
N PRO A 93 -16.36 20.59 -8.88
CA PRO A 93 -15.90 20.90 -7.53
C PRO A 93 -15.09 19.75 -6.91
N ALA A 94 -14.05 20.08 -6.16
CA ALA A 94 -13.26 19.06 -5.47
C ALA A 94 -14.15 18.30 -4.45
N PRO A 95 -14.09 16.95 -4.40
CA PRO A 95 -14.85 16.19 -3.43
C PRO A 95 -14.37 16.50 -2.00
N GLU A 96 -15.32 16.48 -1.07
CA GLU A 96 -15.01 16.54 0.36
C GLU A 96 -14.10 15.36 0.74
N GLU A 97 -13.15 15.63 1.64
CA GLU A 97 -12.19 14.66 2.13
C GLU A 97 -12.31 14.50 3.64
N GLU A 98 -12.55 13.27 4.07
CA GLU A 98 -12.42 12.86 5.46
C GLU A 98 -11.07 12.15 5.63
N PHE A 99 -10.31 12.53 6.66
CA PHE A 99 -9.08 11.83 6.99
C PHE A 99 -8.94 11.58 8.50
N VAL A 100 -8.38 10.43 8.84
CA VAL A 100 -8.03 10.04 10.20
C VAL A 100 -6.56 9.65 10.24
N ASP A 101 -5.76 10.54 10.82
CA ASP A 101 -4.32 10.33 10.97
C ASP A 101 -3.97 9.80 12.37
N SER A 102 -3.80 8.48 12.45
CA SER A 102 -3.25 7.79 13.63
C SER A 102 -1.81 8.19 13.98
N GLY A 103 -1.11 8.87 13.09
CA GLY A 103 0.32 9.20 13.19
C GLY A 103 1.20 7.96 13.20
N MET A 104 0.74 6.90 12.54
CA MET A 104 1.48 5.65 12.41
C MET A 104 2.62 5.83 11.42
N VAL A 105 3.76 5.25 11.73
CA VAL A 105 4.91 5.21 10.83
C VAL A 105 5.37 3.78 10.72
N TYR A 106 5.62 3.33 9.49
CA TYR A 106 6.17 2.01 9.19
C TYR A 106 7.62 2.12 8.75
N ALA A 107 8.40 1.11 9.11
CA ALA A 107 9.69 0.83 8.49
C ALA A 107 9.70 -0.65 8.11
N THR A 108 10.04 -0.95 6.86
CA THR A 108 10.03 -2.31 6.32
C THR A 108 11.39 -2.66 5.75
N ARG A 109 11.80 -3.92 5.94
CA ARG A 109 13.04 -4.45 5.38
C ARG A 109 12.85 -5.92 5.01
N ILE A 110 13.51 -6.35 3.94
CA ILE A 110 13.48 -7.75 3.51
C ILE A 110 14.76 -8.44 3.98
N PHE A 111 14.62 -9.66 4.48
CA PHE A 111 15.69 -10.52 4.95
C PHE A 111 15.69 -11.87 4.20
N ARG A 112 16.85 -12.48 4.05
CA ARG A 112 17.00 -13.89 3.72
C ARG A 112 16.73 -14.70 4.98
N ALA A 113 15.74 -15.60 4.92
CA ALA A 113 15.48 -16.50 6.02
C ALA A 113 16.69 -17.45 6.22
N PRO A 114 17.02 -17.83 7.47
CA PRO A 114 17.90 -18.96 7.72
C PRO A 114 17.37 -20.21 7.01
N GLU A 115 18.25 -21.09 6.53
CA GLU A 115 17.88 -22.27 5.73
C GLU A 115 16.82 -23.14 6.43
N ALA A 116 17.00 -23.42 7.73
CA ALA A 116 16.06 -24.20 8.54
C ALA A 116 14.66 -23.56 8.68
N ALA A 117 14.51 -22.28 8.31
CA ALA A 117 13.31 -21.49 8.42
C ALA A 117 12.88 -20.87 7.08
N ALA A 118 13.46 -21.33 5.97
CA ALA A 118 13.17 -20.85 4.62
C ALA A 118 11.83 -21.35 4.07
N VAL A 119 11.30 -22.45 4.62
CA VAL A 119 10.07 -23.11 4.15
C VAL A 119 9.12 -23.31 5.32
N ASN A 120 7.82 -23.05 5.11
CA ASN A 120 6.74 -23.27 6.09
C ASN A 120 6.92 -22.56 7.45
N PHE A 121 7.70 -21.47 7.48
CA PHE A 121 7.81 -20.67 8.70
C PHE A 121 6.49 -19.93 8.96
N PRO A 122 6.01 -19.82 10.21
CA PRO A 122 4.77 -19.12 10.49
C PRO A 122 4.95 -17.59 10.39
N LEU A 123 3.85 -16.89 10.11
CA LEU A 123 3.78 -15.45 10.36
C LEU A 123 3.93 -15.19 11.86
N VAL A 124 4.73 -14.18 12.21
CA VAL A 124 4.92 -13.75 13.61
C VAL A 124 4.48 -12.29 13.71
N SER A 125 3.55 -12.00 14.62
CA SER A 125 3.12 -10.64 14.93
C SER A 125 3.26 -10.32 16.41
N VAL A 126 3.86 -9.18 16.71
CA VAL A 126 4.02 -8.60 18.05
C VAL A 126 3.28 -7.28 18.07
N HIS A 127 2.14 -7.26 18.75
CA HIS A 127 1.34 -6.05 18.92
C HIS A 127 1.66 -5.31 20.21
N ALA A 128 1.56 -3.99 20.14
CA ALA A 128 1.61 -3.11 21.29
C ALA A 128 0.54 -3.47 22.32
N ASP A 129 0.82 -3.15 23.59
CA ASP A 129 -0.16 -3.28 24.66
C ASP A 129 -0.93 -1.96 24.80
N HIS A 130 -2.18 -1.94 24.33
CA HIS A 130 -3.04 -0.75 24.38
C HIS A 130 -3.28 -0.24 25.82
N ARG A 131 -3.01 -1.06 26.84
CA ARG A 131 -3.20 -0.71 28.25
C ARG A 131 -1.97 -0.04 28.88
N ALA A 132 -0.83 -0.05 28.19
CA ALA A 132 0.43 0.42 28.75
C ALA A 132 0.56 1.96 28.79
N GLY A 133 -0.37 2.71 28.18
CA GLY A 133 -0.36 4.18 28.20
C GLY A 133 0.87 4.82 27.52
N ARG A 134 1.57 4.08 26.66
CA ARG A 134 2.76 4.51 25.91
C ARG A 134 2.53 4.40 24.41
N PRO A 135 3.33 5.07 23.56
CA PRO A 135 3.26 4.91 22.12
C PRO A 135 3.27 3.43 21.71
N GLY A 136 2.40 3.07 20.77
CA GLY A 136 2.23 1.70 20.33
C GLY A 136 3.29 1.31 19.31
N CYS A 137 4.19 0.41 19.69
CA CYS A 137 5.21 -0.16 18.79
C CYS A 137 4.89 -1.63 18.46
N ASN A 138 4.89 -1.97 17.18
CA ASN A 138 4.56 -3.30 16.66
C ASN A 138 5.68 -3.85 15.77
N ALA A 139 5.72 -5.17 15.63
CA ALA A 139 6.58 -5.85 14.64
C ALA A 139 5.82 -7.01 14.01
N VAL A 140 5.91 -7.13 12.69
CA VAL A 140 5.39 -8.27 11.92
C VAL A 140 6.54 -8.84 11.09
N LEU A 141 6.67 -10.16 11.12
CA LEU A 141 7.53 -10.93 10.23
C LEU A 141 6.62 -11.86 9.42
N MET A 142 6.67 -11.72 8.11
CA MET A 142 5.90 -12.53 7.19
C MET A 142 6.85 -13.22 6.20
N PRO A 143 6.79 -14.56 6.08
CA PRO A 143 7.47 -15.26 4.99
C PRO A 143 6.86 -14.86 3.65
N ILE A 144 7.72 -14.62 2.67
CA ILE A 144 7.36 -14.36 1.28
C ILE A 144 8.14 -15.33 0.38
N GLU A 145 7.97 -15.23 -0.93
CA GLU A 145 8.61 -16.10 -1.89
C GLU A 145 10.16 -16.12 -1.81
N ASP A 146 10.77 -17.21 -2.29
CA ASP A 146 12.24 -17.43 -2.36
C ASP A 146 12.97 -17.50 -1.01
N GLY A 147 12.31 -18.01 0.03
CA GLY A 147 12.91 -18.15 1.36
C GLY A 147 13.29 -16.80 1.96
N ARG A 148 12.46 -15.78 1.72
CA ARG A 148 12.65 -14.42 2.23
C ARG A 148 11.62 -14.11 3.30
N TRP A 149 11.97 -13.21 4.20
CA TRP A 149 11.08 -12.63 5.18
C TRP A 149 10.92 -11.14 4.90
N ILE A 150 9.69 -10.66 4.76
CA ILE A 150 9.40 -9.23 4.85
C ILE A 150 9.09 -8.90 6.31
N VAL A 151 9.81 -7.94 6.86
CA VAL A 151 9.70 -7.54 8.26
C VAL A 151 9.31 -6.09 8.31
N THR A 152 8.20 -5.80 8.98
CA THR A 152 7.67 -4.45 9.13
C THR A 152 7.57 -4.14 10.62
N VAL A 153 8.22 -3.07 11.04
CA VAL A 153 8.03 -2.48 12.37
C VAL A 153 7.19 -1.21 12.23
N SER A 154 6.37 -0.93 13.22
CA SER A 154 5.52 0.26 13.21
C SER A 154 5.42 0.92 14.56
N GLY A 155 5.12 2.22 14.55
CA GLY A 155 5.04 3.05 15.74
C GLY A 155 4.00 4.16 15.59
N THR A 156 3.19 4.39 16.62
CA THR A 156 2.38 5.62 16.72
C THR A 156 3.26 6.83 17.08
N ARG A 157 2.68 8.04 17.09
CA ARG A 157 3.38 9.27 17.48
C ARG A 157 4.20 9.11 18.77
N GLY A 158 5.48 9.45 18.70
CA GLY A 158 6.45 9.31 19.81
C GLY A 158 7.06 7.92 19.99
N GLY A 159 6.71 6.95 19.14
CA GLY A 159 7.28 5.60 19.12
C GLY A 159 7.71 5.16 17.71
N GLU A 160 7.98 6.12 16.83
CA GLU A 160 8.24 5.88 15.41
C GLU A 160 9.47 4.98 15.21
N PRO A 161 9.42 4.05 14.24
CA PRO A 161 10.58 3.24 13.90
C PRO A 161 11.67 4.07 13.22
N PRO A 162 12.93 3.58 13.26
CA PRO A 162 14.07 4.27 12.66
C PRO A 162 13.96 4.34 11.14
N ALA A 163 14.71 5.29 10.55
CA ALA A 163 14.87 5.40 9.11
C ALA A 163 16.21 4.82 8.60
N VAL A 164 17.07 4.36 9.50
CA VAL A 164 18.43 3.90 9.20
C VAL A 164 18.56 2.40 9.44
N ASP A 165 19.41 1.75 8.64
CA ASP A 165 19.51 0.30 8.55
C ASP A 165 20.04 -0.34 9.85
N GLU A 166 20.96 0.34 10.53
CA GLU A 166 21.66 -0.13 11.71
C GLU A 166 20.75 -0.20 12.94
N GLU A 167 19.73 0.66 13.00
CA GLU A 167 18.82 0.76 14.15
C GLU A 167 17.62 -0.19 14.04
N PHE A 168 17.36 -0.75 12.84
CA PHE A 168 16.17 -1.54 12.57
C PHE A 168 16.05 -2.77 13.50
N VAL A 169 17.15 -3.52 13.64
CA VAL A 169 17.18 -4.73 14.48
C VAL A 169 17.02 -4.38 15.96
N THR A 170 17.68 -3.30 16.41
CA THR A 170 17.54 -2.79 17.78
C THR A 170 16.10 -2.40 18.07
N PHE A 171 15.43 -1.68 17.19
CA PHE A 171 14.02 -1.34 17.35
C PHE A 171 13.12 -2.59 17.42
N ALA A 172 13.32 -3.54 16.50
CA ALA A 172 12.55 -4.79 16.47
C ALA A 172 12.78 -5.69 17.70
N ARG A 173 13.86 -5.48 18.45
CA ARG A 173 14.20 -6.23 19.65
C ARG A 173 13.78 -5.50 20.93
N GLU A 174 14.04 -4.21 21.02
CA GLU A 174 13.93 -3.42 22.26
C GLU A 174 12.77 -2.43 22.24
N GLY A 175 12.43 -1.90 21.06
CA GLY A 175 11.36 -0.90 20.89
C GLY A 175 9.95 -1.49 20.93
N VAL A 176 9.82 -2.80 20.68
CA VAL A 176 8.53 -3.51 20.68
C VAL A 176 8.31 -4.32 21.95
N ARG A 177 7.05 -4.70 22.22
CA ARG A 177 6.66 -5.38 23.46
C ARG A 177 7.42 -6.69 23.74
N ARG A 178 7.84 -7.41 22.70
CA ARG A 178 8.53 -8.70 22.80
C ARG A 178 9.69 -8.74 21.81
N PRO A 179 10.88 -9.21 22.23
CA PRO A 179 12.08 -9.18 21.38
C PRO A 179 12.08 -10.23 20.26
N LEU A 180 11.04 -11.06 20.18
CA LEU A 180 10.99 -12.26 19.33
C LEU A 180 11.35 -11.96 17.86
N VAL A 181 10.75 -10.93 17.26
CA VAL A 181 11.06 -10.58 15.86
C VAL A 181 12.52 -10.14 15.72
N GLY A 182 13.01 -9.27 16.62
CA GLY A 182 14.41 -8.86 16.66
C GLY A 182 15.41 -10.02 16.81
N GLU A 183 15.10 -10.99 17.68
CA GLU A 183 15.92 -12.19 17.89
C GLU A 183 15.94 -13.10 16.65
N LEU A 184 14.82 -13.22 15.94
CA LEU A 184 14.73 -13.99 14.70
C LEU A 184 15.57 -13.34 13.59
N ILE A 185 15.43 -12.03 13.40
CA ILE A 185 16.09 -11.33 12.29
C ILE A 185 17.60 -11.11 12.52
N THR A 186 18.09 -11.23 13.76
CA THR A 186 19.53 -11.23 14.06
C THR A 186 20.25 -12.45 13.44
N LYS A 187 19.50 -13.54 13.18
CA LYS A 187 20.02 -14.75 12.52
C LYS A 187 19.83 -14.72 11.00
N ALA A 188 19.21 -13.68 10.47
CA ALA A 188 18.84 -13.54 9.07
C ALA A 188 19.73 -12.50 8.38
N GLN A 189 19.98 -12.66 7.08
CA GLN A 189 20.76 -11.68 6.32
C GLN A 189 19.84 -10.59 5.76
N PRO A 190 20.09 -9.30 5.99
CA PRO A 190 19.31 -8.24 5.34
C PRO A 190 19.59 -8.20 3.83
N LEU A 191 18.54 -8.02 3.03
CA LEU A 191 18.60 -7.97 1.57
C LEU A 191 18.32 -6.58 0.99
N THR A 192 17.67 -5.70 1.75
CA THR A 192 17.34 -4.34 1.34
C THR A 192 17.75 -3.35 2.43
N SER A 193 17.80 -2.07 2.07
CA SER A 193 17.72 -0.99 3.05
C SER A 193 16.32 -0.87 3.64
N VAL A 194 16.20 -0.06 4.69
CA VAL A 194 14.95 0.25 5.38
C VAL A 194 14.11 1.21 4.54
N GLU A 195 12.91 0.75 4.18
CA GLU A 195 11.90 1.57 3.52
C GLU A 195 10.91 2.11 4.56
N ARG A 196 10.89 3.43 4.73
CA ARG A 196 10.05 4.10 5.71
C ARG A 196 8.84 4.76 5.05
N SER A 197 7.64 4.46 5.55
CA SER A 197 6.39 5.05 5.07
C SER A 197 5.62 5.76 6.17
N ARG A 198 5.16 6.97 5.86
CA ARG A 198 4.19 7.74 6.64
C ARG A 198 2.81 7.81 5.97
N SER A 199 2.65 7.07 4.87
CA SER A 199 1.41 7.05 4.08
C SER A 199 0.38 6.11 4.71
N THR A 200 0.00 6.39 5.95
CA THR A 200 -0.83 5.51 6.79
C THR A 200 -2.14 6.14 7.21
N VAL A 201 -2.42 7.34 6.72
CA VAL A 201 -3.64 8.08 7.00
C VAL A 201 -4.80 7.30 6.39
N ASN A 202 -5.87 7.09 7.17
CA ASN A 202 -7.13 6.68 6.58
C ASN A 202 -7.71 7.89 5.87
N ARG A 203 -8.03 7.78 4.59
CA ARG A 203 -8.63 8.85 3.79
C ARG A 203 -9.84 8.32 3.06
N ARG A 204 -10.90 9.11 2.98
CA ARG A 204 -12.05 8.87 2.12
C ARG A 204 -12.41 10.13 1.35
N LEU A 205 -12.64 9.98 0.05
CA LEU A 205 -13.15 11.03 -0.83
C LEU A 205 -14.63 10.80 -1.10
N HIS A 206 -15.43 11.82 -0.84
CA HIS A 206 -16.88 11.76 -0.95
C HIS A 206 -17.37 12.23 -2.30
N TYR A 207 -17.01 11.50 -3.36
CA TYR A 207 -17.50 11.79 -4.71
C TYR A 207 -19.04 11.74 -4.78
N GLU A 208 -19.66 10.88 -3.97
CA GLU A 208 -21.10 10.73 -3.87
C GLU A 208 -21.84 11.94 -3.27
N ARG A 209 -21.13 12.87 -2.63
CA ARG A 209 -21.71 14.09 -2.05
C ARG A 209 -21.73 15.26 -3.03
N LEU A 210 -21.11 15.13 -4.20
CA LEU A 210 -21.14 16.17 -5.23
C LEU A 210 -22.52 16.22 -5.89
N ALA A 211 -23.02 17.43 -6.14
CA ALA A 211 -24.32 17.63 -6.78
C ALA A 211 -24.38 17.10 -8.22
N ALA A 212 -23.22 17.07 -8.89
CA ALA A 212 -23.04 16.50 -10.21
C ALA A 212 -21.67 15.82 -10.29
N TRP A 213 -21.63 14.67 -10.94
CA TRP A 213 -20.41 13.93 -11.27
C TRP A 213 -20.41 13.66 -12.77
N PRO A 214 -19.29 13.88 -13.49
CA PRO A 214 -19.29 13.74 -14.93
C PRO A 214 -19.59 12.29 -15.35
N GLU A 215 -20.41 12.16 -16.38
CA GLU A 215 -20.62 10.87 -17.05
C GLU A 215 -19.28 10.35 -17.63
N GLY A 216 -19.16 9.03 -17.76
CA GLY A 216 -17.95 8.42 -18.34
C GLY A 216 -16.73 8.39 -17.40
N LEU A 217 -16.89 8.70 -16.11
CA LEU A 217 -15.81 8.62 -15.12
C LEU A 217 -16.18 7.77 -13.89
N VAL A 218 -15.36 6.77 -13.57
CA VAL A 218 -15.49 5.91 -12.38
C VAL A 218 -14.19 5.95 -11.58
N VAL A 219 -14.28 5.84 -10.25
CA VAL A 219 -13.12 5.85 -9.34
C VAL A 219 -13.15 4.60 -8.48
N LEU A 220 -12.03 3.91 -8.33
CA LEU A 220 -11.93 2.63 -7.60
C LEU A 220 -10.69 2.54 -6.70
N GLY A 221 -10.77 1.66 -5.70
CA GLY A 221 -9.66 1.34 -4.79
C GLY A 221 -9.23 2.51 -3.91
N ASP A 222 -7.93 2.61 -3.63
CA ASP A 222 -7.34 3.66 -2.78
C ASP A 222 -7.54 5.10 -3.33
N ALA A 223 -7.99 5.25 -4.58
CA ALA A 223 -8.39 6.54 -5.11
C ALA A 223 -9.71 7.04 -4.49
N VAL A 224 -10.58 6.14 -4.03
CA VAL A 224 -11.82 6.46 -3.30
C VAL A 224 -11.59 6.51 -1.79
N ALA A 225 -11.07 5.40 -1.25
CA ALA A 225 -10.86 5.25 0.18
C ALA A 225 -9.60 4.43 0.44
N ALA A 226 -8.67 5.01 1.17
CA ALA A 226 -7.35 4.43 1.42
C ALA A 226 -7.19 4.26 2.93
N PHE A 227 -7.04 3.03 3.41
CA PHE A 227 -7.03 2.72 4.84
C PHE A 227 -5.63 2.56 5.41
N ASN A 228 -5.50 2.60 6.73
CA ASN A 228 -4.25 2.27 7.42
C ASN A 228 -3.95 0.76 7.25
N PRO A 229 -2.77 0.39 6.74
CA PRO A 229 -2.39 -1.00 6.50
C PRO A 229 -2.43 -1.91 7.73
N VAL A 230 -2.46 -1.35 8.96
CA VAL A 230 -2.56 -2.15 10.21
C VAL A 230 -3.82 -3.03 10.21
N HIS A 231 -4.85 -2.63 9.47
CA HIS A 231 -6.10 -3.37 9.36
C HIS A 231 -6.06 -4.48 8.30
N GLY A 232 -5.00 -4.57 7.48
CA GLY A 232 -4.90 -5.55 6.40
C GLY A 232 -5.94 -5.36 5.30
N HIS A 233 -6.53 -4.16 5.18
CA HIS A 233 -7.51 -3.81 4.16
C HIS A 233 -6.85 -2.95 3.08
N GLY A 234 -7.01 -3.36 1.82
CA GLY A 234 -6.56 -2.66 0.62
C GLY A 234 -7.03 -3.36 -0.64
#